data_AF-A0A961L7X8-F1
#
_entry.id   AF-A0A961L7X8-F1
#
_cell.length_a   1.000
_cell.length_b   1.000
_cell.length_c   1.000
_cell.angle_alpha   90.00
_cell.angle_beta   90.00
_cell.angle_gamma   90.00
#
_symmetry.space_group_name_H-M   'P 1'
#
loop_
_entity.id
_entity.type
_entity.pdbx_description
1 polymer ?
#
loop_
_entity_poly.entity_id
_entity_poly.type
_entity_poly.pdbx_seq_one_letter_code
_entity_poly.pdbx_strand_id
1 'polypeptide(L)'
;RLEIAGERSAGAVQLLDKRWRRRAIGIASGATSDTAQPLLASTFYITRALAPFADVRLGDRGAPAQTIAQFLDQKLPMIVLADVGALTPELRERLDAWVQRGGVLVRFAGPRLANAEDDLVPVKLRRGDRSLGGSLTWEKPQHLAAFNADGPFAGLEVPPDVTVTRQVLAEPDATLAQRSWASLVDGTPLVTGERRGKGVITLFHVSGDMR
;
A
#
# COMPACT_ATOMS: atom_id res chain seq x y z
N ARG A 1 7.64 21.12 -22.31
CA ARG A 1 8.53 21.87 -23.23
C ARG A 1 8.33 23.33 -22.88
N LEU A 2 9.38 23.99 -22.42
CA LEU A 2 9.40 25.41 -22.11
C LEU A 2 10.34 26.08 -23.13
N GLU A 3 9.94 27.23 -23.65
CA GLU A 3 10.69 27.94 -24.70
C GLU A 3 10.82 29.42 -24.35
N ILE A 4 12.00 30.00 -24.63
CA ILE A 4 12.21 31.44 -24.54
C ILE A 4 11.66 32.07 -25.82
N ALA A 5 10.66 32.94 -25.68
CA ALA A 5 10.02 33.59 -26.81
C ALA A 5 11.04 34.44 -27.59
N GLY A 6 11.16 34.20 -28.90
CA GLY A 6 12.04 34.95 -29.79
C GLY A 6 13.43 34.35 -30.01
N GLU A 7 13.81 33.30 -29.28
CA GLU A 7 15.15 32.70 -29.38
C GLU A 7 15.15 31.34 -30.11
N ARG A 8 15.89 31.23 -31.21
CA ARG A 8 16.03 29.99 -32.00
C ARG A 8 17.37 29.31 -31.71
N SER A 9 17.58 28.90 -30.47
CA SER A 9 18.78 28.14 -30.07
C SER A 9 18.40 26.81 -29.42
N ALA A 10 19.28 25.81 -29.55
CA ALA A 10 19.09 24.51 -28.89
C ALA A 10 19.09 24.63 -27.35
N GLY A 11 19.66 25.71 -26.79
CA GLY A 11 19.61 26.03 -25.37
C GLY A 11 18.35 26.77 -24.92
N ALA A 12 17.53 27.27 -25.86
CA ALA A 12 16.28 27.99 -25.58
C ALA A 12 15.07 27.06 -25.36
N VAL A 13 15.26 25.74 -25.54
CA VAL A 13 14.21 24.71 -25.38
C VAL A 13 14.56 23.80 -24.21
N GLN A 14 13.80 23.88 -23.13
CA GLN A 14 13.92 22.93 -22.02
C GLN A 14 12.79 21.91 -22.08
N LEU A 15 13.17 20.63 -22.23
CA LEU A 15 12.25 19.51 -22.05
C LEU A 15 12.07 19.29 -20.54
N LEU A 16 10.96 19.80 -20.00
CA LEU A 16 10.51 19.41 -18.66
C LEU A 16 10.24 17.89 -18.66
N ASP A 17 11.16 17.14 -18.06
CA ASP A 17 11.00 15.71 -17.83
C ASP A 17 9.83 15.47 -16.86
N LYS A 18 9.00 14.45 -17.12
CA LYS A 18 7.91 14.03 -16.23
C LYS A 18 8.43 13.60 -14.85
N ARG A 19 9.74 13.36 -14.71
CA ARG A 19 10.42 13.10 -13.42
C ARG A 19 10.26 14.19 -12.37
N TRP A 20 9.89 15.43 -12.74
CA TRP A 20 9.67 16.54 -11.79
C TRP A 20 8.21 16.76 -11.38
N ARG A 21 7.25 16.02 -11.94
CA ARG A 21 5.88 16.01 -11.41
C ARG A 21 5.79 15.02 -10.26
N ARG A 22 5.97 15.49 -9.02
CA ARG A 22 5.60 14.72 -7.82
C ARG A 22 4.15 14.27 -8.00
N ARG A 23 3.93 12.95 -8.03
CA ARG A 23 2.58 12.40 -8.14
C ARG A 23 1.88 12.58 -6.81
N ALA A 24 0.63 13.01 -6.86
CA ALA A 24 -0.19 13.07 -5.66
C ALA A 24 -0.60 11.65 -5.23
N ILE A 25 -0.42 11.30 -3.96
CA ILE A 25 -0.82 10.01 -3.38
C ILE A 25 -1.79 10.28 -2.24
N GLY A 26 -2.94 9.62 -2.24
CA GLY A 26 -3.90 9.70 -1.14
C GLY A 26 -3.62 8.63 -0.09
N ILE A 27 -3.62 8.97 1.20
CA ILE A 27 -3.55 8.01 2.31
C ILE A 27 -4.82 8.13 3.15
N ALA A 28 -5.55 7.01 3.28
CA ALA A 28 -6.70 6.88 4.17
C ALA A 28 -6.40 5.79 5.21
N SER A 29 -6.83 5.99 6.45
CA SER A 29 -6.68 5.01 7.53
C SER A 29 -8.03 4.67 8.14
N GLY A 30 -8.21 3.41 8.56
CA GLY A 30 -9.37 2.98 9.34
C GLY A 30 -9.31 3.35 10.82
N ALA A 31 -8.17 3.87 11.32
CA ALA A 31 -8.02 4.26 12.71
C ALA A 31 -8.69 5.63 12.97
N THR A 32 -9.72 5.65 13.81
CA THR A 32 -10.41 6.89 14.23
C THR A 32 -9.66 7.64 15.34
N SER A 33 -8.68 7.02 15.99
CA SER A 33 -8.05 7.49 17.24
C SER A 33 -6.54 7.77 17.14
N ASP A 34 -6.00 7.93 15.92
CA ASP A 34 -4.57 8.22 15.67
C ASP A 34 -4.11 9.63 16.10
N THR A 35 -5.00 10.45 16.66
CA THR A 35 -4.68 11.81 17.14
C THR A 35 -4.04 11.85 18.53
N ALA A 36 -4.10 10.77 19.32
CA ALA A 36 -3.55 10.79 20.68
C ALA A 36 -2.03 10.55 20.73
N GLN A 37 -1.46 9.83 19.75
CA GLN A 37 -0.03 9.48 19.72
C GLN A 37 0.50 9.40 18.26
N PRO A 38 0.95 10.51 17.67
CA PRO A 38 1.33 10.59 16.25
C PRO A 38 2.43 9.59 15.81
N LEU A 39 3.33 9.22 16.72
CA LEU A 39 4.41 8.27 16.45
C LEU A 39 3.95 6.80 16.35
N LEU A 40 2.67 6.53 16.57
CA LEU A 40 2.11 5.19 16.48
C LEU A 40 1.08 5.07 15.35
N ALA A 41 0.78 6.19 14.70
CA ALA A 41 -0.16 6.23 13.60
C ALA A 41 0.43 5.56 12.36
N SER A 42 -0.29 4.61 11.76
CA SER A 42 0.10 4.00 10.48
C SER A 42 0.28 5.07 9.39
N THR A 43 -0.54 6.12 9.42
CA THR A 43 -0.44 7.24 8.47
C THR A 43 0.88 8.01 8.60
N PHE A 44 1.47 8.11 9.79
CA PHE A 44 2.73 8.82 10.02
C PHE A 44 3.90 8.16 9.29
N TYR A 45 4.09 6.85 9.46
CA TYR A 45 5.20 6.12 8.84
C TYR A 45 5.06 6.04 7.32
N ILE A 46 3.85 5.76 6.82
CA ILE A 46 3.58 5.73 5.38
C ILE A 46 3.84 7.12 4.77
N THR A 47 3.39 8.19 5.42
CA THR A 47 3.66 9.56 4.95
C THR A 47 5.15 9.86 4.93
N ARG A 48 5.87 9.51 6.00
CA ARG A 48 7.32 9.74 6.09
C ARG A 48 8.10 8.96 5.03
N ALA A 49 7.68 7.73 4.72
CA ALA A 49 8.29 6.91 3.68
C ALA A 49 8.04 7.46 2.26
N LEU A 50 6.86 8.04 2.01
CA LEU A 50 6.45 8.53 0.68
C LEU A 50 6.80 10.00 0.42
N ALA A 51 6.95 10.82 1.46
CA ALA A 51 7.22 12.26 1.35
C ALA A 51 8.43 12.63 0.48
N PRO A 52 9.54 11.87 0.45
CA PRO A 52 10.65 12.16 -0.46
C PRO A 52 10.31 11.99 -1.94
N PHE A 53 9.28 11.20 -2.27
CA PHE A 53 8.99 10.73 -3.63
C PHE A 53 7.68 11.27 -4.21
N ALA A 54 6.76 11.76 -3.37
CA ALA A 54 5.41 12.11 -3.76
C ALA A 54 4.83 13.32 -3.00
N ASP A 55 3.76 13.89 -3.54
CA ASP A 55 2.91 14.84 -2.84
C ASP A 55 1.84 14.06 -2.07
N VAL A 56 2.03 13.91 -0.76
CA VAL A 56 1.17 13.06 0.07
C VAL A 56 -0.04 13.85 0.55
N ARG A 57 -1.24 13.38 0.20
CA ARG A 57 -2.52 13.90 0.66
C ARG A 57 -3.09 13.00 1.73
N LEU A 58 -3.22 13.54 2.93
CA LEU A 58 -3.94 12.89 4.02
C LEU A 58 -5.43 13.22 3.93
N GLY A 59 -6.27 12.27 4.29
CA GLY A 59 -7.68 12.55 4.50
C GLY A 59 -7.89 13.48 5.68
N ASP A 60 -8.88 14.35 5.58
CA ASP A 60 -9.36 15.11 6.72
C ASP A 60 -9.89 14.17 7.82
N ARG A 61 -10.14 14.70 9.03
CA ARG A 61 -10.62 13.98 10.23
C ARG A 61 -12.06 13.43 10.09
N GLY A 62 -12.40 12.84 8.95
CA GLY A 62 -13.69 12.25 8.61
C GLY A 62 -13.63 10.74 8.47
N ALA A 63 -14.77 10.14 8.13
CA ALA A 63 -14.84 8.71 7.90
C ALA A 63 -13.93 8.29 6.72
N PRO A 64 -13.28 7.11 6.78
CA PRO A 64 -12.40 6.65 5.70
C PRO A 64 -13.09 6.64 4.34
N ALA A 65 -14.37 6.28 4.31
CA ALA A 65 -15.19 6.27 3.09
C ALA A 65 -15.27 7.64 2.39
N GLN A 66 -15.40 8.73 3.15
CA GLN A 66 -15.47 10.09 2.60
C GLN A 66 -14.12 10.52 2.03
N THR A 67 -13.04 10.22 2.75
CA THR A 67 -11.66 10.47 2.30
C THR A 67 -11.37 9.75 0.98
N ILE A 68 -11.71 8.46 0.89
CA ILE A 68 -11.50 7.66 -0.31
C ILE A 68 -12.31 8.25 -1.48
N ALA A 69 -13.58 8.61 -1.26
CA ALA A 69 -14.40 9.25 -2.28
C ALA A 69 -13.77 10.57 -2.79
N GLN A 70 -13.25 11.40 -1.88
CA GLN A 70 -12.55 12.63 -2.22
C GLN A 70 -11.31 12.37 -3.09
N PHE A 71 -10.48 11.37 -2.75
CA PHE A 71 -9.30 11.01 -3.54
C PHE A 71 -9.65 10.51 -4.95
N LEU A 72 -10.74 9.75 -5.06
CA LEU A 72 -11.27 9.31 -6.34
C LEU A 72 -11.73 10.49 -7.21
N ASP A 73 -12.42 11.46 -6.61
CA ASP A 73 -12.89 12.68 -7.30
C ASP A 73 -11.74 13.59 -7.73
N GLN A 74 -10.68 13.65 -6.92
CA GLN A 74 -9.42 14.31 -7.25
C GLN A 74 -8.59 13.56 -8.29
N LYS A 75 -9.01 12.35 -8.71
CA LYS A 75 -8.34 11.50 -9.70
C LYS A 75 -6.88 11.22 -9.33
N LEU A 76 -6.63 10.92 -8.06
CA LEU A 76 -5.29 10.55 -7.63
C LEU A 76 -4.83 9.26 -8.35
N PRO A 77 -3.55 9.18 -8.79
CA PRO A 77 -3.02 8.00 -9.46
C PRO A 77 -2.78 6.82 -8.51
N MET A 78 -2.67 7.08 -7.20
CA MET A 78 -2.43 6.06 -6.18
C MET A 78 -3.21 6.41 -4.90
N ILE A 79 -3.79 5.38 -4.29
CA ILE A 79 -4.48 5.44 -3.00
C ILE A 79 -3.89 4.36 -2.10
N VAL A 80 -3.52 4.74 -0.89
CA VAL A 80 -3.03 3.86 0.16
C VAL A 80 -4.10 3.74 1.25
N LEU A 81 -4.50 2.52 1.59
CA LEU A 81 -5.46 2.22 2.65
C LEU A 81 -4.75 1.52 3.80
N ALA A 82 -4.64 2.17 4.96
CA ALA A 82 -4.03 1.62 6.16
C ALA A 82 -5.11 1.04 7.09
N ASP A 83 -5.18 -0.28 7.21
CA ASP A 83 -6.17 -1.01 8.01
C ASP A 83 -7.62 -0.50 7.83
N VAL A 84 -7.99 -0.23 6.57
CA VAL A 84 -9.39 0.04 6.22
C VAL A 84 -10.09 -1.30 6.04
N GLY A 85 -11.14 -1.53 6.83
CA GLY A 85 -11.95 -2.74 6.76
C GLY A 85 -12.99 -2.68 5.64
N ALA A 86 -14.16 -3.27 5.89
CA ALA A 86 -15.22 -3.39 4.89
C ALA A 86 -15.66 -2.02 4.35
N LEU A 87 -15.68 -1.91 3.01
CA LEU A 87 -16.17 -0.75 2.29
C LEU A 87 -17.63 -0.94 1.89
N THR A 88 -18.37 0.15 1.77
CA THR A 88 -19.73 0.08 1.20
C THR A 88 -19.66 -0.41 -0.25
N PRO A 89 -20.69 -1.12 -0.74
CA PRO A 89 -20.70 -1.64 -2.11
C PRO A 89 -20.41 -0.56 -3.17
N GLU A 90 -20.97 0.62 -3.00
CA GLU A 90 -20.83 1.72 -3.95
C GLU A 90 -19.37 2.23 -4.02
N LEU A 91 -18.72 2.35 -2.85
CA LEU A 91 -17.33 2.80 -2.81
C LEU A 91 -16.38 1.73 -3.34
N ARG A 92 -16.67 0.46 -3.08
CA ARG A 92 -15.92 -0.68 -3.61
C ARG A 92 -15.97 -0.69 -5.13
N GLU A 93 -17.15 -0.58 -5.73
CA GLU A 93 -17.31 -0.52 -7.19
C GLU A 93 -16.57 0.66 -7.81
N ARG A 94 -16.62 1.84 -7.17
CA ARG A 94 -15.87 3.02 -7.63
C ARG A 94 -14.35 2.80 -7.59
N LEU A 95 -13.83 2.18 -6.53
CA LEU A 95 -12.42 1.83 -6.41
C LEU A 95 -12.02 0.80 -7.46
N ASP A 96 -12.79 -0.28 -7.63
CA ASP A 96 -12.50 -1.31 -8.64
C ASP A 96 -12.44 -0.67 -10.02
N ALA A 97 -13.45 0.10 -10.41
CA ALA A 97 -13.48 0.79 -11.69
C ALA A 97 -12.30 1.76 -11.87
N TRP A 98 -11.84 2.42 -10.80
CA TRP A 98 -10.66 3.28 -10.83
C TRP A 98 -9.36 2.48 -11.02
N VAL A 99 -9.19 1.35 -10.31
CA VAL A 99 -8.07 0.43 -10.51
C VAL A 99 -8.06 -0.10 -11.95
N GLN A 100 -9.20 -0.57 -12.46
CA GLN A 100 -9.35 -1.07 -13.84
C GLN A 100 -8.88 -0.05 -14.89
N ARG A 101 -9.03 1.26 -14.60
CA ARG A 101 -8.58 2.37 -15.47
C ARG A 101 -7.12 2.79 -15.29
N GLY A 102 -6.37 2.18 -14.37
CA GLY A 102 -4.95 2.45 -14.15
C GLY A 102 -4.58 2.97 -12.76
N GLY A 103 -5.53 2.98 -11.83
CA GLY A 103 -5.26 3.31 -10.43
C GLY A 103 -4.37 2.27 -9.75
N VAL A 104 -3.52 2.73 -8.82
CA VAL A 104 -2.69 1.86 -7.97
C VAL A 104 -3.23 1.86 -6.55
N LEU A 105 -3.84 0.76 -6.14
CA LEU A 105 -4.34 0.57 -4.78
C LEU A 105 -3.28 -0.17 -3.96
N VAL A 106 -2.78 0.49 -2.91
CA VAL A 106 -1.91 -0.16 -1.91
C VAL A 106 -2.70 -0.31 -0.63
N ARG A 107 -2.66 -1.48 -0.01
CA ARG A 107 -3.31 -1.75 1.26
C ARG A 107 -2.29 -2.25 2.27
N PHE A 108 -2.44 -1.80 3.50
CA PHE A 108 -1.76 -2.37 4.67
C PHE A 108 -2.78 -3.11 5.49
N ALA A 109 -2.45 -4.34 5.87
CA ALA A 109 -3.30 -5.18 6.67
C ALA A 109 -3.38 -4.69 8.12
N GLY A 110 -4.38 -5.18 8.83
CA GLY A 110 -4.56 -4.92 10.25
C GLY A 110 -5.85 -5.57 10.73
N PRO A 111 -6.21 -5.39 12.01
CA PRO A 111 -7.37 -6.05 12.61
C PRO A 111 -8.69 -5.76 11.87
N ARG A 112 -8.89 -4.56 11.31
CA ARG A 112 -10.14 -4.22 10.62
C ARG A 112 -10.23 -4.90 9.26
N LEU A 113 -9.12 -4.95 8.51
CA LEU A 113 -9.08 -5.67 7.24
C LEU A 113 -9.18 -7.18 7.43
N ALA A 114 -8.51 -7.74 8.44
CA ALA A 114 -8.51 -9.18 8.73
C ALA A 114 -9.90 -9.74 9.12
N ASN A 115 -10.79 -8.87 9.60
CA ASN A 115 -12.16 -9.23 9.98
C ASN A 115 -13.21 -8.79 8.94
N ALA A 116 -12.78 -8.19 7.83
CA ALA A 116 -13.66 -7.74 6.76
C ALA A 116 -13.70 -8.77 5.61
N GLU A 117 -14.85 -8.85 4.95
CA GLU A 117 -14.94 -9.44 3.61
C GLU A 117 -14.75 -8.33 2.58
N ASP A 118 -13.58 -8.32 1.93
CA ASP A 118 -13.18 -7.34 0.92
C ASP A 118 -12.51 -8.09 -0.24
N ASP A 119 -12.85 -7.75 -1.47
CA ASP A 119 -12.31 -8.33 -2.72
C ASP A 119 -11.35 -7.37 -3.44
N LEU A 120 -11.12 -6.17 -2.89
CA LEU A 120 -10.07 -5.23 -3.29
C LEU A 120 -8.73 -5.60 -2.64
N VAL A 121 -8.43 -6.89 -2.61
CA VAL A 121 -7.17 -7.49 -2.18
C VAL A 121 -6.74 -8.53 -3.22
N PRO A 122 -5.43 -8.77 -3.41
CA PRO A 122 -4.95 -9.72 -4.43
C PRO A 122 -5.27 -11.18 -4.10
N VAL A 123 -5.43 -11.48 -2.81
CA VAL A 123 -5.57 -12.83 -2.27
C VAL A 123 -6.65 -12.85 -1.20
N LYS A 124 -7.34 -13.98 -1.06
CA LYS A 124 -8.29 -14.16 0.03
C LYS A 124 -7.54 -14.23 1.36
N LEU A 125 -8.07 -13.58 2.39
CA LEU A 125 -7.44 -13.50 3.71
C LEU A 125 -8.05 -14.49 4.69
N ARG A 126 -7.22 -15.10 5.52
CA ARG A 126 -7.66 -15.84 6.70
C ARG A 126 -8.21 -14.83 7.71
N ARG A 127 -9.28 -15.21 8.41
CA ARG A 127 -9.84 -14.38 9.49
C ARG A 127 -8.85 -14.30 10.66
N GLY A 128 -8.68 -13.09 11.19
CA GLY A 128 -7.77 -12.79 12.30
C GLY A 128 -6.31 -12.60 11.88
N ASP A 129 -5.45 -12.38 12.86
CA ASP A 129 -4.01 -12.17 12.69
C ASP A 129 -3.19 -13.34 13.26
N ARG A 130 -2.01 -13.58 12.66
CA ARG A 130 -0.97 -14.45 13.20
C ARG A 130 -0.02 -13.59 14.03
N SER A 131 0.11 -13.91 15.31
CA SER A 131 1.10 -13.30 16.21
C SER A 131 2.32 -14.21 16.40
N LEU A 132 3.51 -13.65 16.20
CA LEU A 132 4.81 -14.31 16.28
C LEU A 132 5.59 -13.74 17.49
N GLY A 133 6.09 -14.61 18.36
CA GLY A 133 6.99 -14.26 19.47
C GLY A 133 6.29 -13.67 20.70
N GLY A 134 4.97 -13.89 20.84
CA GLY A 134 4.22 -13.48 22.03
C GLY A 134 4.39 -14.46 23.19
N SER A 135 4.06 -14.04 24.42
CA SER A 135 4.14 -14.89 25.63
C SER A 135 3.28 -16.16 25.56
N LEU A 136 2.35 -16.23 24.59
CA LEU A 136 1.45 -17.35 24.33
C LEU A 136 1.70 -18.01 22.95
N THR A 137 2.70 -17.58 22.17
CA THR A 137 3.00 -18.13 20.84
C THR A 137 4.44 -18.66 20.77
N TRP A 138 4.60 -19.91 20.33
CA TRP A 138 5.90 -20.59 20.24
C TRP A 138 6.71 -20.21 18.99
N GLU A 139 6.10 -19.50 18.06
CA GLU A 139 6.72 -19.08 16.81
C GLU A 139 7.63 -17.87 17.03
N LYS A 140 8.84 -17.86 16.47
CA LYS A 140 9.76 -16.72 16.57
C LYS A 140 9.36 -15.61 15.58
N PRO A 141 9.66 -14.33 15.87
CA PRO A 141 9.59 -13.27 14.86
C PRO A 141 10.33 -13.69 13.60
N GLN A 142 9.76 -13.39 12.44
CA GLN A 142 10.28 -13.85 11.17
C GLN A 142 11.03 -12.72 10.46
N HIS A 143 12.15 -13.06 9.84
CA HIS A 143 12.84 -12.14 8.93
C HIS A 143 12.23 -12.20 7.54
N LEU A 144 12.55 -11.19 6.73
CA LEU A 144 12.24 -11.19 5.31
C LEU A 144 13.07 -12.26 4.61
N ALA A 145 12.46 -12.98 3.66
CA ALA A 145 13.19 -13.81 2.72
C ALA A 145 13.91 -12.94 1.67
N ALA A 146 14.80 -13.55 0.90
CA ALA A 146 15.38 -12.90 -0.28
C ALA A 146 14.28 -12.43 -1.24
N PHE A 147 14.41 -11.20 -1.76
CA PHE A 147 13.52 -10.71 -2.79
C PHE A 147 13.78 -11.44 -4.11
N ASN A 148 12.70 -11.78 -4.81
CA ASN A 148 12.81 -12.38 -6.14
C ASN A 148 13.50 -11.44 -7.12
N ALA A 149 14.25 -12.02 -8.06
CA ALA A 149 14.90 -11.25 -9.13
C ALA A 149 13.89 -10.59 -10.09
N ASP A 150 12.65 -11.09 -10.10
CA ASP A 150 11.53 -10.54 -10.84
C ASP A 150 10.53 -9.85 -9.91
N GLY A 151 9.99 -8.71 -10.33
CA GLY A 151 8.93 -7.99 -9.62
C GLY A 151 9.37 -6.67 -8.99
N PRO A 152 8.50 -6.04 -8.17
CA PRO A 152 8.69 -4.67 -7.72
C PRO A 152 9.76 -4.49 -6.64
N PHE A 153 10.20 -5.58 -6.00
CA PHE A 153 11.27 -5.57 -5.00
C PHE A 153 12.62 -6.05 -5.56
N ALA A 154 12.70 -6.33 -6.86
CA ALA A 154 13.92 -6.83 -7.49
C ALA A 154 15.10 -5.86 -7.31
N GLY A 155 16.25 -6.40 -6.93
CA GLY A 155 17.49 -5.64 -6.71
C GLY A 155 17.56 -4.89 -5.37
N LEU A 156 16.56 -4.99 -4.51
CA LEU A 156 16.66 -4.49 -3.13
C LEU A 156 17.46 -5.47 -2.27
N GLU A 157 18.27 -4.93 -1.37
CA GLU A 157 18.91 -5.72 -0.31
C GLU A 157 17.92 -5.98 0.81
N VAL A 158 17.98 -7.19 1.39
CA VAL A 158 17.13 -7.55 2.53
C VAL A 158 17.70 -6.87 3.79
N PRO A 159 16.90 -6.04 4.50
CA PRO A 159 17.38 -5.40 5.72
C PRO A 159 17.57 -6.46 6.82
N PRO A 160 18.76 -6.54 7.46
CA PRO A 160 19.03 -7.55 8.49
C PRO A 160 18.33 -7.24 9.82
N ASP A 161 17.91 -6.00 10.02
CA ASP A 161 17.33 -5.45 11.26
C ASP A 161 15.80 -5.46 11.27
N VAL A 162 15.16 -5.92 10.19
CA VAL A 162 13.69 -5.99 10.11
C VAL A 162 13.20 -7.38 10.49
N THR A 163 12.28 -7.40 11.45
CA THR A 163 11.54 -8.59 11.89
C THR A 163 10.05 -8.33 11.85
N VAL A 164 9.28 -9.34 11.44
CA VAL A 164 7.83 -9.33 11.46
C VAL A 164 7.33 -10.15 12.65
N THR A 165 6.57 -9.49 13.51
CA THR A 165 5.97 -10.07 14.73
C THR A 165 4.48 -10.34 14.58
N ARG A 166 3.83 -9.76 13.57
CA ARG A 166 2.39 -9.94 13.33
C ARG A 166 2.08 -9.86 11.85
N GLN A 167 1.20 -10.73 11.38
CA GLN A 167 0.86 -10.83 9.96
C GLN A 167 -0.60 -11.27 9.78
N VAL A 168 -1.30 -10.69 8.81
CA VAL A 168 -2.59 -11.22 8.34
C VAL A 168 -2.31 -12.21 7.21
N LEU A 169 -2.71 -13.46 7.39
CA LEU A 169 -2.34 -14.53 6.45
C LEU A 169 -3.26 -14.59 5.23
N ALA A 170 -2.69 -14.94 4.08
CA ALA A 170 -3.45 -15.36 2.92
C ALA A 170 -4.00 -16.79 3.10
N GLU A 171 -5.17 -17.06 2.53
CA GLU A 171 -5.61 -18.43 2.29
C GLU A 171 -4.75 -19.07 1.19
N PRO A 172 -4.21 -20.28 1.39
CA PRO A 172 -3.48 -20.98 0.35
C PRO A 172 -4.36 -21.29 -0.85
N ASP A 173 -3.90 -20.93 -2.04
CA ASP A 173 -4.50 -21.30 -3.31
C ASP A 173 -3.42 -21.50 -4.39
N ALA A 174 -3.82 -21.99 -5.57
CA ALA A 174 -2.90 -22.27 -6.67
C ALA A 174 -2.23 -21.02 -7.29
N THR A 175 -2.80 -19.84 -7.06
CA THR A 175 -2.32 -18.56 -7.59
C THR A 175 -1.48 -17.77 -6.59
N LEU A 176 -1.51 -18.13 -5.30
CA LEU A 176 -0.87 -17.39 -4.22
C LEU A 176 0.62 -17.17 -4.46
N ALA A 177 1.34 -18.21 -4.92
CA ALA A 177 2.76 -18.11 -5.22
C ALA A 177 3.06 -17.07 -6.31
N GLN A 178 2.22 -17.00 -7.35
CA GLN A 178 2.38 -16.04 -8.46
C GLN A 178 2.04 -14.61 -8.03
N ARG A 179 1.18 -14.46 -7.02
CA ARG A 179 0.78 -13.17 -6.46
C ARG A 179 1.71 -12.71 -5.33
N SER A 180 2.59 -13.57 -4.81
CA SER A 180 3.54 -13.20 -3.75
C SER A 180 4.75 -12.47 -4.32
N TRP A 181 4.91 -11.19 -3.96
CA TRP A 181 6.02 -10.35 -4.38
C TRP A 181 7.17 -10.31 -3.36
N ALA A 182 6.85 -10.55 -2.09
CA ALA A 182 7.81 -10.73 -1.02
C ALA A 182 7.27 -11.71 0.00
N SER A 183 8.15 -12.49 0.63
CA SER A 183 7.80 -13.49 1.64
C SER A 183 8.67 -13.37 2.87
N LEU A 184 8.24 -14.00 3.96
CA LEU A 184 9.06 -14.26 5.14
C LEU A 184 9.90 -15.53 4.94
N VAL A 185 10.91 -15.73 5.78
CA VAL A 185 11.82 -16.90 5.69
C VAL A 185 11.10 -18.25 5.87
N ASP A 186 9.93 -18.27 6.51
CA ASP A 186 9.06 -19.44 6.62
C ASP A 186 8.15 -19.67 5.39
N GLY A 187 8.27 -18.82 4.37
CA GLY A 187 7.54 -18.91 3.12
C GLY A 187 6.18 -18.20 3.11
N THR A 188 5.73 -17.58 4.23
CA THR A 188 4.45 -16.86 4.20
C THR A 188 4.55 -15.56 3.38
N PRO A 189 3.55 -15.21 2.56
CA PRO A 189 3.56 -13.98 1.79
C PRO A 189 3.52 -12.73 2.68
N LEU A 190 4.55 -11.88 2.58
CA LEU A 190 4.62 -10.57 3.23
C LEU A 190 3.95 -9.49 2.38
N VAL A 191 4.16 -9.54 1.06
CA VAL A 191 3.52 -8.63 0.10
C VAL A 191 2.93 -9.44 -1.03
N THR A 192 1.63 -9.26 -1.27
CA THR A 192 0.97 -9.81 -2.45
C THR A 192 0.53 -8.69 -3.40
N GLY A 193 0.48 -9.00 -4.68
CA GLY A 193 0.01 -8.04 -5.67
C GLY A 193 -0.54 -8.70 -6.92
N GLU A 194 -1.48 -8.02 -7.56
CA GLU A 194 -2.04 -8.43 -8.84
C GLU A 194 -2.30 -7.23 -9.75
N ARG A 195 -2.26 -7.49 -11.06
CA ARG A 195 -2.76 -6.54 -12.05
C ARG A 195 -4.27 -6.72 -12.17
N ARG A 196 -5.00 -5.61 -12.12
CA ARG A 196 -6.45 -5.59 -12.33
C ARG A 196 -6.78 -4.52 -13.36
N GLY A 197 -7.16 -4.97 -14.55
CA GLY A 197 -7.27 -4.12 -15.74
C GLY A 197 -5.94 -3.43 -16.05
N LYS A 198 -5.96 -2.10 -16.12
CA LYS A 198 -4.75 -1.28 -16.34
C LYS A 198 -4.02 -0.92 -15.05
N GLY A 199 -4.61 -1.20 -13.89
CA GLY A 199 -4.09 -0.84 -12.58
C GLY A 199 -3.48 -2.02 -11.84
N VAL A 200 -3.21 -1.78 -10.56
CA VAL A 200 -2.53 -2.71 -9.66
C VAL A 200 -3.19 -2.64 -8.29
N ILE A 201 -3.39 -3.80 -7.68
CA ILE A 201 -3.73 -3.92 -6.27
C ILE A 201 -2.56 -4.59 -5.57
N THR A 202 -2.11 -4.03 -4.46
CA THR A 202 -1.03 -4.56 -3.63
C THR A 202 -1.48 -4.59 -2.17
N LEU A 203 -1.18 -5.68 -1.47
CA LEU A 203 -1.42 -5.84 -0.06
C LEU A 203 -0.10 -6.14 0.66
N PHE A 204 0.24 -5.30 1.61
CA PHE A 204 1.20 -5.60 2.66
C PHE A 204 0.46 -6.36 3.76
N HIS A 205 0.88 -7.58 4.07
CA HIS A 205 0.26 -8.46 5.05
C HIS A 205 0.55 -8.05 6.51
N VAL A 206 1.02 -6.82 6.71
CA VAL A 206 1.40 -6.21 7.99
C VAL A 206 0.76 -4.82 8.10
N SER A 207 0.72 -4.27 9.31
CA SER A 207 0.30 -2.88 9.53
C SER A 207 1.26 -1.88 8.90
N GLY A 208 0.76 -0.65 8.70
CA GLY A 208 1.59 0.47 8.27
C GLY A 208 2.29 1.19 9.44
N ASP A 209 2.26 0.60 10.64
CA ASP A 209 2.85 1.15 11.87
C ASP A 209 3.97 0.24 12.41
N MET A 210 4.47 0.57 13.60
CA MET A 210 5.56 -0.16 14.26
C MET A 210 5.11 -1.39 15.08
N ARG A 211 3.82 -1.79 15.07
CA ARG A 211 3.28 -2.81 15.99
C ARG A 211 2.72 -4.06 15.31
#